data_AF-A0A9N7YYM5-F1
#
_entry.id   AF-A0A9N7YYM5-F1
#
_cell.length_a   1.000
_cell.length_b   1.000
_cell.length_c   1.000
_cell.angle_alpha   90.00
_cell.angle_beta   90.00
_cell.angle_gamma   90.00
#
_symmetry.space_group_name_H-M   'P 1'
#
loop_
_entity.id
_entity.type
_entity.pdbx_description
1 polymer ?
#
loop_
_entity_poly.entity_id
_entity_poly.type
_entity_poly.pdbx_seq_one_letter_code
_entity_poly.pdbx_strand_id
1 'polypeptide(L)'
;MKLPAVQQGRCLVVTPKTFPIISDSARLWTSNQSFPRLNPLHPPLVHKRIVSLETPAVHHHNHQRTLIMQRREHHMYHQVWRKPFYGSSSEREEYRRELLEQLKRQMEEKRVALKLQLVGKVKESEYLCEVDRLALSSDREQRIQHSRAMTVFRDENKKLMEQSWRDRALTRSQEILKERELLRLNPINWSGTLK
;
A
#
# COMPACT_ATOMS: atom_id res chain seq x y z
N MET A 1 -27.50 -48.67 -15.37
CA MET A 1 -27.72 -48.38 -13.93
C MET A 1 -27.88 -46.86 -13.76
N LYS A 2 -28.98 -46.42 -13.11
CA LYS A 2 -29.28 -45.15 -12.38
C LYS A 2 -28.59 -43.84 -12.86
N LEU A 3 -29.23 -42.69 -13.13
CA LEU A 3 -30.59 -42.10 -13.05
C LEU A 3 -30.59 -40.87 -14.00
N PRO A 4 -31.69 -40.50 -14.70
CA PRO A 4 -31.81 -39.18 -15.33
C PRO A 4 -32.49 -38.16 -14.40
N ALA A 5 -32.03 -36.91 -14.50
CA ALA A 5 -32.52 -35.76 -13.74
C ALA A 5 -33.96 -35.38 -14.11
N VAL A 6 -34.72 -35.01 -13.09
CA VAL A 6 -36.13 -34.61 -13.13
C VAL A 6 -36.29 -33.28 -13.88
N GLN A 7 -37.00 -33.31 -15.01
CA GLN A 7 -37.56 -32.13 -15.66
C GLN A 7 -38.68 -31.57 -14.78
N GLN A 8 -38.46 -30.41 -14.17
CA GLN A 8 -39.55 -29.63 -13.56
C GLN A 8 -40.26 -28.83 -14.64
N GLY A 9 -41.33 -29.41 -15.19
CA GLY A 9 -42.30 -28.69 -16.01
C GLY A 9 -42.98 -27.62 -15.15
N ARG A 10 -42.88 -26.35 -15.56
CA ARG A 10 -43.63 -25.25 -14.94
C ARG A 10 -45.11 -25.42 -15.26
N CYS A 11 -45.90 -25.67 -14.23
CA CYS A 11 -47.35 -25.74 -14.28
C CYS A 11 -47.93 -24.35 -14.63
N LEU A 12 -48.67 -24.27 -15.72
CA LEU A 12 -49.48 -23.10 -16.08
C LEU A 12 -50.69 -23.06 -15.15
N VAL A 13 -50.61 -22.28 -14.07
CA VAL A 13 -51.75 -22.03 -13.19
C VAL A 13 -52.65 -21.00 -13.89
N VAL A 14 -53.74 -21.49 -14.47
CA VAL A 14 -54.84 -20.68 -15.01
C VAL A 14 -55.57 -20.07 -13.82
N THR A 15 -55.44 -18.75 -13.63
CA THR A 15 -56.20 -18.02 -12.61
C THR A 15 -57.63 -17.80 -13.11
N PRO A 16 -58.67 -18.34 -12.46
CA PRO A 16 -60.05 -18.07 -12.84
C PRO A 16 -60.42 -16.62 -12.51
N LYS A 17 -61.10 -15.94 -13.44
CA LYS A 17 -61.71 -14.61 -13.23
C LYS A 17 -62.90 -14.74 -12.27
N THR A 18 -62.66 -14.59 -10.98
CA THR A 18 -63.74 -14.32 -10.01
C THR A 18 -63.96 -12.81 -9.92
N PHE A 19 -65.15 -12.37 -10.31
CA PHE A 19 -65.60 -11.00 -10.09
C PHE A 19 -65.84 -10.76 -8.58
N PRO A 20 -65.57 -9.54 -8.07
CA PRO A 20 -65.78 -9.25 -6.66
C PRO A 20 -67.29 -9.25 -6.34
N ILE A 21 -67.66 -10.00 -5.31
CA ILE A 21 -69.00 -9.98 -4.72
C ILE A 21 -69.19 -8.60 -4.07
N ILE A 22 -70.09 -7.81 -4.63
CA ILE A 22 -70.56 -6.54 -4.04
C ILE A 22 -71.47 -6.94 -2.87
N SER A 23 -71.03 -6.70 -1.64
CA SER A 23 -71.89 -6.87 -0.47
C SER A 23 -72.89 -5.72 -0.39
N ASP A 24 -74.16 -6.03 -0.70
CA ASP A 24 -75.32 -5.18 -0.47
C ASP A 24 -75.58 -5.02 1.03
N SER A 25 -74.86 -4.11 1.69
CA SER A 25 -75.22 -3.61 3.02
C SER A 25 -76.17 -2.41 2.91
N ALA A 26 -77.25 -2.58 2.15
CA ALA A 26 -78.35 -1.63 2.03
C ALA A 26 -79.67 -2.30 2.44
N ARG A 27 -79.72 -2.82 3.67
CA ARG A 27 -80.97 -3.21 4.34
C ARG A 27 -80.87 -2.86 5.83
N LEU A 28 -81.93 -2.22 6.31
CA LEU A 28 -82.25 -1.91 7.71
C LEU A 28 -81.67 -0.61 8.28
N TRP A 29 -82.02 0.52 7.65
CA TRP A 29 -82.22 1.78 8.37
C TRP A 29 -83.63 1.79 8.97
N THR A 30 -83.80 1.08 10.09
CA THR A 30 -84.91 1.29 11.04
C THR A 30 -84.44 0.87 12.43
N SER A 31 -83.76 1.77 13.14
CA SER A 31 -83.74 1.91 14.61
C SER A 31 -82.57 2.80 15.01
N ASN A 32 -82.82 3.73 15.92
CA ASN A 32 -81.88 4.76 16.39
C ASN A 32 -80.51 4.19 16.78
N GLN A 33 -79.45 4.52 16.03
CA GLN A 33 -78.06 4.28 16.43
C GLN A 33 -77.27 5.59 16.31
N SER A 34 -76.99 6.16 17.48
CA SER A 34 -76.03 7.23 17.71
C SER A 34 -74.69 6.94 16.99
N PHE A 35 -74.21 7.84 16.12
CA PHE A 35 -72.85 7.75 15.59
C PHE A 35 -71.84 7.69 16.74
N PRO A 36 -71.01 6.63 16.87
CA PRO A 36 -69.98 6.61 17.91
C PRO A 36 -68.95 7.71 17.63
N ARG A 37 -68.59 8.48 18.66
CA ARG A 37 -67.58 9.54 18.60
C ARG A 37 -66.26 8.95 18.07
N LEU A 38 -65.78 9.42 16.91
CA LEU A 38 -64.46 9.05 16.39
C LEU A 38 -63.38 9.46 17.39
N ASN A 39 -62.53 8.52 17.81
CA ASN A 39 -61.36 8.81 18.62
C ASN A 39 -60.21 9.28 17.72
N PRO A 40 -59.76 10.55 17.80
CA PRO A 40 -58.67 11.06 16.95
C PRO A 40 -57.31 10.41 17.24
N LEU A 41 -57.15 9.75 18.39
CA LEU A 41 -55.90 9.05 18.75
C LEU A 41 -55.80 7.63 18.17
N HIS A 42 -56.88 7.10 17.58
CA HIS A 42 -56.89 5.80 16.91
C HIS A 42 -57.65 5.86 15.58
N PRO A 43 -56.98 6.27 14.48
CA PRO A 43 -57.59 6.20 13.16
C PRO A 43 -57.85 4.72 12.78
N PRO A 44 -59.00 4.41 12.15
CA PRO A 44 -59.34 3.04 11.79
C PRO A 44 -58.29 2.45 10.82
N LEU A 45 -57.90 1.20 11.08
CA LEU A 45 -56.98 0.42 10.25
C LEU A 45 -57.69 -0.01 8.95
N VAL A 46 -58.06 0.95 8.11
CA VAL A 46 -58.58 0.65 6.77
C VAL A 46 -57.42 0.12 5.94
N HIS A 47 -57.61 -1.06 5.31
CA HIS A 47 -56.65 -1.59 4.36
C HIS A 47 -56.42 -0.54 3.27
N LYS A 48 -55.23 0.08 3.25
CA LYS A 48 -54.85 1.04 2.21
C LYS A 48 -54.94 0.31 0.87
N ARG A 49 -55.82 0.75 -0.05
CA ARG A 49 -55.79 0.24 -1.43
C ARG A 49 -54.42 0.58 -2.01
N ILE A 50 -53.58 -0.43 -2.20
CA ILE A 50 -52.34 -0.28 -2.95
C ILE A 50 -52.75 -0.23 -4.41
N VAL A 51 -53.08 0.98 -4.90
CA VAL A 51 -53.32 1.21 -6.33
C VAL A 51 -51.95 1.38 -6.97
N SER A 52 -51.50 0.39 -7.73
CA SER A 52 -50.38 0.60 -8.64
C SER A 52 -50.83 1.62 -9.69
N LEU A 53 -50.25 2.82 -9.63
CA LEU A 53 -50.50 3.91 -10.60
C LEU A 53 -49.96 3.56 -12.01
N GLU A 54 -49.14 2.51 -12.09
CA GLU A 54 -48.57 2.02 -13.33
C GLU A 54 -49.60 1.23 -14.14
N THR A 55 -49.84 1.68 -15.38
CA THR A 55 -50.73 1.00 -16.31
C THR A 55 -50.12 -0.35 -16.75
N PRO A 56 -50.91 -1.42 -16.90
CA PRO A 56 -50.42 -2.73 -17.36
C PRO A 56 -49.57 -2.68 -18.65
N ALA A 57 -49.83 -1.71 -19.54
CA ALA A 57 -49.05 -1.48 -20.76
C ALA A 57 -47.59 -1.05 -20.49
N VAL A 58 -47.37 -0.19 -19.49
CA VAL A 58 -46.01 0.28 -19.11
C VAL A 58 -45.22 -0.85 -18.47
N HIS A 59 -45.85 -1.63 -17.59
CA HIS A 59 -45.25 -2.84 -17.03
C HIS A 59 -44.89 -3.86 -18.11
N HIS A 60 -45.78 -4.09 -19.07
CA HIS A 60 -45.51 -5.00 -20.20
C HIS A 60 -44.32 -4.50 -21.03
N HIS A 61 -44.28 -3.22 -21.36
CA HIS A 61 -43.16 -2.61 -22.10
C HIS A 61 -41.83 -2.76 -21.36
N ASN A 62 -41.80 -2.45 -20.06
CA ASN A 62 -40.61 -2.59 -19.23
C ASN A 62 -40.15 -4.06 -19.13
N HIS A 63 -41.09 -4.99 -19.00
CA HIS A 63 -40.78 -6.42 -19.00
C HIS A 63 -40.17 -6.88 -20.33
N GLN A 64 -40.73 -6.47 -21.47
CA GLN A 64 -40.17 -6.77 -22.80
C GLN A 64 -38.76 -6.18 -22.96
N ARG A 65 -38.54 -4.95 -22.51
CA ARG A 65 -37.22 -4.30 -22.56
C ARG A 65 -36.18 -5.09 -21.76
N THR A 66 -36.51 -5.54 -20.55
CA THR A 66 -35.62 -6.35 -19.72
C THR A 66 -35.25 -7.66 -20.42
N LEU A 67 -36.22 -8.36 -20.99
CA LEU A 67 -35.95 -9.60 -21.74
C LEU A 67 -35.05 -9.37 -22.95
N ILE A 68 -35.26 -8.28 -23.69
CA ILE A 68 -34.41 -7.93 -24.84
C ILE A 68 -32.98 -7.66 -24.39
N MET A 69 -32.79 -6.91 -23.30
CA MET A 69 -31.44 -6.64 -22.78
C MET A 69 -30.74 -7.92 -22.31
N GLN A 70 -31.44 -8.80 -21.58
CA GLN A 70 -30.91 -10.09 -21.16
C GLN A 70 -30.49 -10.97 -22.34
N ARG A 71 -31.34 -11.03 -23.38
CA ARG A 71 -31.03 -11.81 -24.60
C ARG A 71 -29.82 -11.24 -25.35
N ARG A 72 -29.70 -9.92 -25.42
CA ARG A 72 -28.55 -9.25 -26.05
C ARG A 72 -27.26 -9.56 -25.31
N GLU A 73 -27.27 -9.42 -23.98
CA GLU A 73 -26.10 -9.71 -23.15
C GLU A 73 -25.65 -11.16 -23.29
N HIS A 74 -26.61 -12.09 -23.17
CA HIS A 74 -26.36 -13.51 -23.39
C HIS A 74 -25.75 -13.77 -24.78
N HIS A 75 -26.32 -13.15 -25.81
CA HIS A 75 -25.80 -13.29 -27.17
C HIS A 75 -24.37 -12.76 -27.30
N MET A 76 -24.08 -11.57 -26.76
CA MET A 76 -22.74 -10.99 -26.79
C MET A 76 -21.71 -11.85 -26.07
N TYR A 77 -22.04 -12.33 -24.86
CA TYR A 77 -21.16 -13.22 -24.11
C TYR A 77 -20.84 -14.48 -24.90
N HIS A 78 -21.87 -15.14 -25.46
CA HIS A 78 -21.68 -16.38 -26.21
C HIS A 78 -21.03 -16.19 -27.58
N GLN A 79 -21.13 -15.02 -28.21
CA GLN A 79 -20.46 -14.76 -29.48
C GLN A 79 -18.94 -14.90 -29.40
N VAL A 80 -18.33 -14.53 -28.26
CA VAL A 80 -16.87 -14.65 -28.06
C VAL A 80 -16.44 -16.12 -28.04
N TRP A 81 -17.16 -16.95 -27.28
CA TRP A 81 -16.90 -18.40 -27.16
C TRP A 81 -17.37 -19.19 -28.38
N ARG A 82 -18.24 -18.60 -29.21
CA ARG A 82 -18.70 -19.21 -30.46
C ARG A 82 -17.55 -19.32 -31.47
N LYS A 83 -16.72 -18.28 -31.61
CA LYS A 83 -15.69 -18.22 -32.68
C LYS A 83 -14.74 -19.43 -32.70
N PRO A 84 -14.18 -19.92 -31.56
CA PRO A 84 -13.26 -21.04 -31.56
C PRO A 84 -13.91 -22.39 -31.89
N PHE A 85 -15.14 -22.63 -31.42
CA PHE A 85 -15.78 -23.96 -31.47
C PHE A 85 -16.88 -24.09 -32.53
N TYR A 86 -17.65 -23.02 -32.75
CA TYR A 86 -18.87 -23.00 -33.57
C TYR A 86 -18.84 -21.91 -34.66
N GLY A 87 -17.71 -21.22 -34.84
CA GLY A 87 -17.49 -20.28 -35.94
C GLY A 87 -17.27 -20.98 -37.27
N SER A 88 -17.37 -20.20 -38.35
CA SER A 88 -16.92 -20.58 -39.70
C SER A 88 -15.42 -20.87 -39.74
N SER A 89 -14.94 -21.51 -40.82
CA SER A 89 -13.51 -21.83 -40.94
C SER A 89 -12.62 -20.57 -40.94
N SER A 90 -13.09 -19.45 -41.50
CA SER A 90 -12.36 -18.17 -41.48
C SER A 90 -12.24 -17.61 -40.06
N GLU A 91 -13.37 -17.54 -39.33
CA GLU A 91 -13.42 -16.99 -37.98
C GLU A 91 -12.53 -17.79 -37.01
N ARG A 92 -12.46 -19.12 -37.16
CA ARG A 92 -11.56 -19.96 -36.34
C ARG A 92 -10.09 -19.64 -36.59
N GLU A 93 -9.72 -19.40 -37.85
CA GLU A 93 -8.34 -19.12 -38.23
C GLU A 93 -7.91 -17.70 -37.84
N GLU A 94 -8.81 -16.73 -37.93
CA GLU A 94 -8.61 -15.39 -37.38
C GLU A 94 -8.41 -15.44 -35.87
N TYR A 95 -9.25 -16.18 -35.14
CA TYR A 95 -9.10 -16.35 -33.69
C TYR A 95 -7.75 -16.96 -33.31
N ARG A 96 -7.29 -18.00 -34.02
CA ARG A 96 -5.95 -18.59 -33.79
C ARG A 96 -4.84 -17.60 -34.04
N ARG A 97 -4.93 -16.82 -35.13
CA ARG A 97 -3.94 -15.79 -35.46
C ARG A 97 -3.90 -14.70 -34.40
N GLU A 98 -5.04 -14.19 -33.96
CA GLU A 98 -5.14 -13.20 -32.88
C GLU A 98 -4.54 -13.73 -31.57
N LEU A 99 -4.86 -14.97 -31.19
CA LEU A 99 -4.34 -15.61 -29.99
C LEU A 99 -2.81 -15.74 -30.03
N LEU A 100 -2.26 -16.19 -31.16
CA LEU A 100 -0.81 -16.29 -31.35
C LEU A 100 -0.14 -14.92 -31.30
N GLU A 101 -0.76 -13.90 -31.89
CA GLU A 101 -0.23 -12.53 -31.88
C GLU A 101 -0.22 -11.94 -30.47
N GLN A 102 -1.30 -12.14 -29.70
CA GLN A 102 -1.36 -11.76 -28.29
C GLN A 102 -0.28 -12.48 -27.47
N LEU A 103 -0.07 -13.78 -27.70
CA LEU A 103 0.96 -14.52 -27.00
C LEU A 103 2.37 -14.01 -27.34
N LYS A 104 2.66 -13.74 -28.61
CA LYS A 104 3.93 -13.12 -29.02
C LYS A 104 4.16 -11.78 -28.35
N ARG A 105 3.13 -10.93 -28.33
CA ARG A 105 3.18 -9.63 -27.66
C ARG A 105 3.47 -9.77 -26.18
N GLN A 106 2.78 -10.67 -25.47
CA GLN A 106 3.03 -10.95 -24.05
C GLN A 106 4.46 -11.44 -23.79
N MET A 107 4.98 -12.32 -24.65
CA MET A 107 6.37 -12.80 -24.53
C MET A 107 7.38 -11.67 -24.72
N GLU A 108 7.17 -10.80 -25.70
CA GLU A 108 8.08 -9.67 -25.94
C GLU A 108 7.99 -8.63 -24.82
N GLU A 109 6.79 -8.27 -24.36
CA GLU A 109 6.60 -7.38 -23.21
C GLU A 109 7.31 -7.91 -21.96
N LYS A 110 7.17 -9.22 -21.69
CA LYS A 110 7.86 -9.88 -20.56
C LYS A 110 9.37 -9.86 -20.73
N ARG A 111 9.88 -10.10 -21.95
CA ARG A 111 11.32 -10.04 -22.26
C ARG A 111 11.87 -8.63 -22.04
N VAL A 112 11.18 -7.60 -22.53
CA VAL A 112 11.57 -6.20 -22.36
C VAL A 112 11.57 -5.83 -20.88
N ALA A 113 10.55 -6.22 -20.12
CA ALA A 113 10.48 -5.99 -18.68
C ALA A 113 11.67 -6.62 -17.93
N LEU A 114 12.01 -7.88 -18.24
CA LEU A 114 13.17 -8.55 -17.65
C LEU A 114 14.49 -7.86 -18.00
N LYS A 115 14.64 -7.41 -19.25
CA LYS A 115 15.83 -6.67 -19.69
C LYS A 115 15.96 -5.35 -18.93
N LEU A 116 14.88 -4.60 -18.78
CA LEU A 116 14.86 -3.35 -18.01
C LEU A 116 15.18 -3.60 -16.53
N GLN A 117 14.61 -4.65 -15.94
CA GLN A 117 14.91 -5.04 -14.56
C GLN A 117 16.40 -5.36 -14.38
N LEU A 118 16.99 -6.13 -15.29
CA LEU A 118 18.41 -6.48 -15.24
C LEU A 118 19.30 -5.25 -15.37
N VAL A 119 18.99 -4.34 -16.30
CA VAL A 119 19.72 -3.06 -16.44
C VAL A 119 19.61 -2.22 -15.16
N GLY A 120 18.42 -2.18 -14.53
CA GLY A 120 18.23 -1.53 -13.24
C GLY A 120 19.12 -2.14 -12.15
N LYS A 121 19.14 -3.47 -12.05
CA LYS A 121 19.97 -4.20 -11.07
C LYS A 121 21.47 -3.99 -11.27
N VAL A 122 21.92 -3.95 -12.52
CA VAL A 122 23.33 -3.65 -12.83
C VAL A 122 23.70 -2.24 -12.36
N LYS A 123 22.88 -1.23 -12.69
CA LYS A 123 23.12 0.16 -12.24
C LYS A 123 23.11 0.30 -10.72
N GLU A 124 22.17 -0.36 -10.04
CA GLU A 124 22.12 -0.40 -8.57
C GLU A 124 23.41 -1.02 -7.99
N SER A 125 23.88 -2.12 -8.58
CA SER A 125 25.11 -2.78 -8.16
C SER A 125 26.34 -1.90 -8.38
N GLU A 126 26.47 -1.29 -9.56
CA GLU A 126 27.58 -0.38 -9.87
C GLU A 126 27.63 0.81 -8.90
N TYR A 127 26.46 1.38 -8.58
CA TYR A 127 26.34 2.44 -7.59
C TYR A 127 26.82 1.99 -6.21
N LEU A 128 26.40 0.82 -5.74
CA LEU A 128 26.83 0.29 -4.44
C LEU A 128 28.34 0.03 -4.39
N CYS A 129 28.92 -0.52 -5.46
CA CYS A 129 30.36 -0.71 -5.56
C CYS A 129 31.12 0.62 -5.47
N GLU A 130 30.62 1.68 -6.14
CA GLU A 130 31.25 2.99 -6.10
C GLU A 130 31.15 3.64 -4.71
N VAL A 131 30.00 3.52 -4.05
CA VAL A 131 29.82 3.99 -2.67
C VAL A 131 30.79 3.29 -1.72
N ASP A 132 30.93 1.97 -1.82
CA ASP A 132 31.87 1.20 -0.98
C ASP A 132 33.33 1.61 -1.25
N ARG A 133 33.69 1.77 -2.53
CA ARG A 133 35.02 2.26 -2.93
C ARG A 133 35.34 3.62 -2.29
N LEU A 134 34.37 4.55 -2.30
CA LEU A 134 34.53 5.86 -1.70
C LEU A 134 34.64 5.78 -0.17
N ALA A 135 33.83 4.96 0.49
CA ALA A 135 33.88 4.74 1.93
C ALA A 135 35.26 4.21 2.36
N LEU A 136 35.78 3.18 1.68
CA LEU A 136 37.11 2.63 1.94
C LEU A 136 38.22 3.67 1.75
N SER A 137 38.09 4.52 0.72
CA SER A 137 39.06 5.59 0.48
C SER A 137 39.03 6.66 1.58
N SER A 138 37.84 7.03 2.05
CA SER A 138 37.64 7.98 3.15
C SER A 138 38.22 7.43 4.46
N ASP A 139 37.92 6.17 4.80
CA ASP A 139 38.43 5.52 6.01
C ASP A 139 39.96 5.45 6.01
N ARG A 140 40.55 5.14 4.85
CA ARG A 140 42.01 5.14 4.69
C ARG A 140 42.59 6.52 4.93
N GLU A 141 41.99 7.56 4.35
CA GLU A 141 42.44 8.94 4.53
C GLU A 141 42.30 9.39 5.99
N GLN A 142 41.18 9.08 6.65
CA GLN A 142 40.98 9.38 8.08
C GLN A 142 42.05 8.70 8.96
N ARG A 143 42.39 7.43 8.69
CA ARG A 143 43.47 6.74 9.41
C ARG A 143 44.82 7.42 9.22
N ILE A 144 45.13 7.85 7.99
CA ILE A 144 46.37 8.58 7.69
C ILE A 144 46.39 9.92 8.43
N GLN A 145 45.30 10.69 8.36
CA GLN A 145 45.19 11.97 9.05
C GLN A 145 45.33 11.84 10.56
N HIS A 146 44.65 10.85 11.15
CA HIS A 146 44.77 10.54 12.57
C HIS A 146 46.21 10.17 12.94
N SER A 147 46.86 9.28 12.18
CA SER A 147 48.26 8.90 12.40
C SER A 147 49.22 10.09 12.30
N ARG A 148 49.03 10.97 11.32
CA ARG A 148 49.79 12.22 11.17
C ARG A 148 49.60 13.13 12.38
N ALA A 149 48.36 13.36 12.79
CA ALA A 149 48.04 14.17 13.96
C ALA A 149 48.70 13.60 15.23
N MET A 150 48.62 12.29 15.45
CA MET A 150 49.26 11.64 16.60
C MET A 150 50.78 11.77 16.58
N THR A 151 51.40 11.70 15.39
CA THR A 151 52.84 11.91 15.24
C THR A 151 53.23 13.34 15.62
N VAL A 152 52.46 14.34 15.17
CA VAL A 152 52.68 15.75 15.52
C VAL A 152 52.57 15.95 17.04
N PHE A 153 51.51 15.42 17.68
CA PHE A 153 51.36 15.55 19.13
C PHE A 153 52.50 14.88 19.90
N ARG A 154 52.95 13.70 19.46
CA ARG A 154 54.09 13.01 20.07
C ARG A 154 55.35 13.87 20.00
N ASP A 155 55.62 14.47 18.84
CA ASP A 155 56.83 15.24 18.61
C ASP A 155 56.80 16.58 19.39
N GLU A 156 55.64 17.25 19.45
CA GLU A 156 55.46 18.45 20.28
C GLU A 156 55.58 18.14 21.78
N ASN A 157 54.99 17.04 22.26
CA ASN A 157 55.16 16.59 23.64
C ASN A 157 56.63 16.32 23.97
N LYS A 158 57.38 15.72 23.04
CA LYS A 158 58.83 15.50 23.20
C LYS A 158 59.57 16.83 23.33
N LYS A 159 59.31 17.79 22.44
CA LYS A 159 59.92 19.13 22.51
C LYS A 159 59.63 19.81 23.84
N LEU A 160 58.39 19.75 24.33
CA LEU A 160 57.97 20.34 25.59
C LEU A 160 58.69 19.68 26.78
N MET A 161 58.81 18.35 26.79
CA MET A 161 59.55 17.64 27.84
C MET A 161 61.03 18.02 27.84
N GLU A 162 61.66 18.09 26.67
CA GLU A 162 63.06 18.49 26.54
C GLU A 162 63.27 19.93 27.01
N GLN A 163 62.37 20.85 26.65
CA GLN A 163 62.41 22.23 27.11
C GLN A 163 62.28 22.30 28.64
N SER A 164 61.28 21.62 29.20
CA SER A 164 61.07 21.54 30.65
C SER A 164 62.26 20.91 31.38
N TRP A 165 63.00 20.01 30.74
CA TRP A 165 64.22 19.43 31.30
C TRP A 165 65.38 20.44 31.28
N ARG A 166 65.57 21.17 30.18
CA ARG A 166 66.57 22.24 30.07
C ARG A 166 66.31 23.35 31.09
N ASP A 167 65.07 23.79 31.22
CA ASP A 167 64.67 24.84 32.15
C ASP A 167 64.93 24.40 33.60
N ARG A 168 64.53 23.18 33.98
CA ARG A 168 64.83 22.63 35.31
C ARG A 168 66.33 22.45 35.57
N ALA A 169 67.14 22.15 34.56
CA ALA A 169 68.59 22.08 34.71
C ALA A 169 69.19 23.48 34.93
N LEU A 170 68.71 24.48 34.18
CA LEU A 170 69.12 25.87 34.33
C LEU A 170 68.74 26.43 35.70
N THR A 171 67.49 26.24 36.14
CA THR A 171 67.02 26.67 37.46
C THR A 171 67.86 26.07 38.57
N ARG A 172 68.12 24.75 38.54
CA ARG A 172 69.02 24.09 39.51
C ARG A 172 70.43 24.67 39.50
N SER A 173 70.99 24.95 38.32
CA SER A 173 72.31 25.60 38.23
C SER A 173 72.32 27.01 38.84
N GLN A 174 71.26 27.79 38.63
CA GLN A 174 71.13 29.13 39.18
C GLN A 174 70.93 29.10 40.71
N GLU A 175 70.14 28.14 41.22
CA GLU A 175 69.96 27.91 42.66
C GLU A 175 71.31 27.57 43.32
N ILE A 176 72.07 26.64 42.74
CA ILE A 176 73.42 26.28 43.21
C ILE A 176 74.34 27.51 43.27
N LEU A 177 74.32 28.38 42.26
CA LEU A 177 75.13 29.61 42.26
C LEU A 177 74.69 30.58 43.36
N LYS A 178 73.39 30.82 43.51
CA LYS A 178 72.84 31.67 44.57
C LYS A 178 73.18 31.14 45.96
N GLU A 179 73.06 29.83 46.18
CA GLU A 179 73.43 29.21 47.45
C GLU A 179 74.93 29.38 47.74
N ARG A 180 75.81 29.23 46.74
CA ARG A 180 77.25 29.50 46.89
C ARG A 180 77.54 30.95 47.25
N GLU A 181 76.81 31.90 46.66
CA GLU A 181 76.94 33.32 47.01
C GLU A 181 76.47 33.59 48.44
N LEU A 182 75.35 32.99 48.87
CA LEU A 182 74.87 33.09 50.25
C LEU A 182 75.84 32.49 51.27
N LEU A 183 76.51 31.39 50.92
CA LEU A 183 77.53 30.78 51.79
C LEU A 183 78.74 31.68 52.03
N ARG A 184 79.02 32.64 51.13
CA ARG A 184 80.05 33.68 51.38
C ARG A 184 79.66 34.62 52.51
N LEU A 185 78.36 34.83 52.74
CA LEU A 185 77.81 35.72 53.78
C LEU A 185 77.46 34.97 55.06
N ASN A 186 76.97 33.73 54.96
CA ASN A 186 76.63 32.86 56.09
C ASN A 186 77.12 31.43 55.81
N PRO A 187 78.10 30.91 56.58
CA PRO A 187 78.77 29.65 56.23
C PRO A 187 77.92 28.38 56.45
N ILE A 188 76.69 28.48 56.94
CA ILE A 188 75.82 27.33 57.19
C ILE A 188 74.93 27.05 55.96
N ASN A 189 75.05 25.85 55.40
CA ASN A 189 74.21 25.36 54.31
C ASN A 189 72.87 24.80 54.85
N TRP A 190 71.92 25.67 55.14
CA TRP A 190 70.62 25.30 55.72
C TRP A 190 69.74 24.42 54.80
N SER A 191 69.90 24.53 53.47
CA SER A 191 69.10 23.79 52.49
C SER A 191 69.67 22.40 52.18
N GLY A 192 70.95 22.16 52.45
CA GLY A 192 71.60 20.86 52.23
C GLY A 192 71.72 20.46 50.75
N THR A 193 71.48 21.40 49.82
CA THR A 193 71.40 21.13 48.37
C THR A 193 72.77 21.11 47.68
N LEU A 194 73.74 21.85 48.22
CA LEU A 194 75.14 21.79 47.82
C LEU A 194 75.83 20.58 48.47
N LYS A 195 76.26 19.62 47.63
CA LYS A 195 77.15 18.52 48.02
C LYS A 195 78.61 18.94 47.96
#